data_AF-A0A5B9BLB8-F1
#
_entry.id   AF-A0A5B9BLB8-F1
#
_cell.length_a   1.000
_cell.length_b   1.000
_cell.length_c   1.000
_cell.angle_alpha   90.00
_cell.angle_beta   90.00
_cell.angle_gamma   90.00
#
_symmetry.space_group_name_H-M   'P 1'
#
loop_
_entity.id
_entity.type
_entity.pdbx_description
1 polymer ?
#
loop_
_entity_poly.entity_id
_entity_poly.type
_entity_poly.pdbx_seq_one_letter_code
_entity_poly.pdbx_strand_id
1 'polypeptide(L)'
;FRRAIGFGQNVRADLIPLLENAKDDAVLESVIRILVNLTVPVECLFSVDIMYRTEVGRHTIFELNKLLYSSKEAFTDPKSTKSVVEYMKHILESETKLSPHKCDQINNCLLLLRNILHIPETHANFLMPMLQSSGSHPISMQNTILWNLFIQSIDKLMLYLMTCPQRALWGVTMVQLIAL
;
A
#
# COMPACT_ATOMS: atom_id res chain seq x y z
N PHE A 1 10.02 -11.71 -11.36
CA PHE A 1 9.26 -12.06 -10.14
C PHE A 1 7.95 -11.27 -10.00
N ARG A 2 7.95 -9.92 -9.91
CA ARG A 2 6.69 -9.13 -9.76
C ARG A 2 5.61 -9.46 -10.79
N ARG A 3 5.97 -9.53 -12.07
CA ARG A 3 5.06 -9.91 -13.16
C ARG A 3 4.41 -11.29 -12.93
N ALA A 4 5.20 -12.29 -12.51
CA ALA A 4 4.71 -13.63 -12.22
C ALA A 4 3.74 -13.65 -11.03
N ILE A 5 4.06 -12.92 -9.95
CA ILE A 5 3.21 -12.74 -8.77
C ILE A 5 1.90 -12.04 -9.14
N GLY A 6 1.95 -11.02 -10.00
CA GLY A 6 0.76 -10.34 -10.50
C GLY A 6 -0.10 -11.24 -11.40
N PHE A 7 0.52 -12.05 -12.25
CA PHE A 7 -0.19 -13.02 -13.07
C PHE A 7 -0.92 -14.07 -12.22
N GLY A 8 -0.28 -14.56 -11.16
CA GLY A 8 -0.87 -15.50 -10.20
C GLY A 8 -1.89 -14.88 -9.24
N GLN A 9 -2.09 -13.55 -9.27
CA GLN A 9 -2.96 -12.80 -8.35
C GLN A 9 -2.64 -13.03 -6.87
N ASN A 10 -1.39 -13.36 -6.55
CA ASN A 10 -0.97 -13.79 -5.21
C ASN A 10 -1.16 -12.70 -4.14
N VAL A 11 -1.20 -11.41 -4.53
CA VAL A 11 -1.52 -10.33 -3.59
C VAL A 11 -2.90 -10.56 -2.98
N ARG A 12 -3.93 -10.72 -3.80
CA ARG A 12 -5.31 -10.88 -3.36
C ARG A 12 -5.58 -12.28 -2.82
N ALA A 13 -5.01 -13.31 -3.44
CA ALA A 13 -5.28 -14.70 -3.11
C ALA A 13 -4.55 -15.18 -1.83
N ASP A 14 -3.33 -14.67 -1.58
CA ASP A 14 -2.45 -15.20 -0.53
C ASP A 14 -2.04 -14.10 0.48
N LEU A 15 -1.46 -13.00 -0.01
CA LEU A 15 -0.82 -12.01 0.87
C LEU A 15 -1.82 -11.21 1.70
N ILE A 16 -2.96 -10.83 1.12
CA ILE A 16 -4.01 -10.09 1.84
C ILE A 16 -4.67 -10.97 2.91
N PRO A 17 -5.09 -12.23 2.63
CA PRO A 17 -5.55 -13.13 3.68
C PRO A 17 -4.53 -13.34 4.80
N LEU A 18 -3.22 -13.43 4.49
CA LEU A 18 -2.18 -13.51 5.52
C LEU A 18 -2.08 -12.21 6.32
N LEU A 19 -2.12 -11.05 5.67
CA LEU A 19 -2.13 -9.74 6.33
C LEU A 19 -3.29 -9.62 7.33
N GLU A 20 -4.47 -10.11 6.95
CA GLU A 20 -5.70 -9.95 7.75
C GLU A 20 -5.83 -10.97 8.89
N ASN A 21 -5.25 -12.15 8.74
CA ASN A 21 -5.54 -13.28 9.62
C ASN A 21 -4.33 -13.82 10.38
N ALA A 22 -3.10 -13.46 10.01
CA ALA A 22 -1.91 -13.89 10.73
C ALA A 22 -1.94 -13.43 12.19
N LYS A 23 -1.50 -14.32 13.09
CA LYS A 23 -1.35 -14.04 14.53
C LYS A 23 0.11 -13.89 14.95
N ASP A 24 1.02 -14.27 14.07
CA ASP A 24 2.46 -14.18 14.28
C ASP A 24 2.98 -12.88 13.68
N ASP A 25 3.58 -12.05 14.53
CA ASP A 25 4.21 -10.78 14.17
C ASP A 25 5.29 -10.94 13.09
N ALA A 26 6.03 -12.05 13.09
CA ALA A 26 7.07 -12.31 12.09
C ALA A 26 6.47 -12.55 10.69
N VAL A 27 5.29 -13.18 10.65
CA VAL A 27 4.53 -13.38 9.42
C VAL A 27 3.98 -12.04 8.93
N LEU A 28 3.37 -11.24 9.82
CA LEU A 28 2.86 -9.91 9.47
C LEU A 28 3.98 -9.00 8.95
N GLU A 29 5.13 -8.97 9.62
CA GLU A 29 6.29 -8.22 9.16
C GLU A 29 6.71 -8.64 7.75
N SER A 30 6.84 -9.95 7.52
CA SER A 30 7.28 -10.50 6.24
C SER A 30 6.29 -10.15 5.13
N VAL A 31 4.98 -10.28 5.39
CA VAL A 31 3.91 -9.94 4.43
C VAL A 31 3.94 -8.44 4.11
N ILE A 32 4.04 -7.57 5.12
CA ILE A 32 4.13 -6.12 4.91
C ILE A 32 5.36 -5.78 4.08
N ARG A 33 6.53 -6.36 4.37
CA ARG A 33 7.75 -6.14 3.58
C ARG A 33 7.61 -6.60 2.13
N ILE A 34 6.94 -7.73 1.90
CA ILE A 34 6.64 -8.21 0.53
C ILE A 34 5.71 -7.21 -0.16
N LEU A 35 4.62 -6.78 0.49
CA LEU A 35 3.66 -5.83 -0.08
C LEU A 35 4.30 -4.47 -0.35
N VAL A 36 5.13 -3.93 0.55
CA VAL A 36 5.93 -2.72 0.32
C VAL A 36 6.74 -2.86 -0.96
N ASN A 37 7.44 -3.98 -1.10
CA ASN A 37 8.22 -4.24 -2.31
C ASN A 37 7.31 -4.27 -3.53
N LEU A 38 6.27 -5.12 -3.56
CA LEU A 38 5.38 -5.26 -4.72
C LEU A 38 4.69 -3.95 -5.15
N THR A 39 4.44 -3.05 -4.19
CA THR A 39 3.72 -1.79 -4.40
C THR A 39 4.60 -0.58 -4.73
N VAL A 40 5.93 -0.76 -4.85
CA VAL A 40 6.83 0.32 -5.33
C VAL A 40 6.35 0.87 -6.68
N PRO A 41 6.18 2.20 -6.84
CA PRO A 41 5.76 2.82 -8.09
C PRO A 41 6.66 2.43 -9.27
N VAL A 42 6.08 2.27 -10.47
CA VAL A 42 6.80 1.74 -11.63
C VAL A 42 7.96 2.64 -12.06
N GLU A 43 7.84 3.94 -11.83
CA GLU A 43 8.85 4.97 -12.10
C GLU A 43 10.11 4.79 -11.25
N CYS A 44 9.99 4.11 -10.10
CA CYS A 44 11.13 3.77 -9.25
C CYS A 44 11.82 2.47 -9.68
N LEU A 45 11.22 1.68 -10.58
CA LEU A 45 11.77 0.41 -11.03
C LEU A 45 12.55 0.55 -12.35
N PHE A 46 12.11 1.45 -13.23
CA PHE A 46 12.70 1.63 -14.56
C PHE A 46 12.62 3.08 -15.01
N SER A 47 13.49 3.46 -15.94
CA SER A 47 13.25 4.66 -16.75
C SER A 47 12.08 4.40 -17.69
N VAL A 48 10.95 5.02 -17.37
CA VAL A 48 9.69 4.87 -18.10
C VAL A 48 9.84 5.26 -19.58
N ASP A 49 10.59 6.31 -19.88
CA ASP A 49 10.85 6.77 -21.25
C ASP A 49 11.62 5.75 -22.10
N ILE A 50 12.53 5.00 -21.50
CA ILE A 50 13.27 3.93 -22.18
C ILE A 50 12.33 2.75 -22.44
N MET A 51 11.55 2.38 -21.43
CA MET A 51 10.63 1.24 -21.51
C MET A 51 9.54 1.44 -22.57
N TYR A 52 9.00 2.65 -22.72
CA TYR A 52 7.98 2.95 -23.72
C TYR A 52 8.47 2.82 -25.17
N ARG A 53 9.78 2.81 -25.44
CA ARG A 53 10.34 2.66 -26.79
C ARG A 53 10.22 1.25 -27.35
N THR A 54 10.06 0.24 -26.51
CA THR A 54 9.98 -1.17 -26.94
C THR A 54 8.63 -1.79 -26.61
N GLU A 55 8.18 -2.74 -27.42
CA GLU A 55 6.94 -3.47 -27.15
C GLU A 55 7.00 -4.25 -25.84
N VAL A 56 8.11 -4.96 -25.61
CA VAL A 56 8.36 -5.71 -24.37
C VAL A 56 8.35 -4.79 -23.14
N GLY A 57 8.94 -3.59 -23.26
CA GLY A 57 8.95 -2.61 -22.19
C GLY A 57 7.56 -2.06 -21.88
N ARG A 58 6.77 -1.72 -22.90
CA ARG A 58 5.36 -1.31 -22.74
C ARG A 58 4.52 -2.39 -22.07
N HIS A 59 4.67 -3.64 -22.51
CA HIS A 59 3.94 -4.76 -21.92
C HIS A 59 4.33 -4.99 -20.45
N THR A 60 5.63 -4.86 -20.14
CA THR A 60 6.13 -4.95 -18.76
C THR A 60 5.53 -3.88 -17.86
N ILE A 61 5.49 -2.62 -18.30
CA ILE A 61 4.85 -1.53 -17.55
C ILE A 61 3.37 -1.83 -17.33
N PHE A 62 2.66 -2.26 -18.37
CA PHE A 62 1.24 -2.58 -18.28
C PHE A 62 0.94 -3.65 -17.22
N GLU A 63 1.68 -4.77 -17.22
CA GLU A 63 1.49 -5.84 -16.25
C GLU A 63 1.82 -5.41 -14.81
N LEU A 64 2.83 -4.55 -14.63
CA LEU A 64 3.16 -4.01 -13.31
C LEU A 64 2.09 -3.04 -12.81
N ASN A 65 1.59 -2.16 -13.67
CA ASN A 65 0.48 -1.28 -13.32
C ASN A 65 -0.80 -2.06 -13.00
N LYS A 66 -1.04 -3.19 -13.68
CA LYS A 66 -2.15 -4.09 -13.34
C LYS A 66 -1.99 -4.70 -11.95
N LEU A 67 -0.78 -5.18 -11.59
CA LEU A 67 -0.47 -5.64 -10.23
C LEU A 67 -0.71 -4.53 -9.20
N LEU A 68 -0.19 -3.33 -9.44
CA LEU A 68 -0.37 -2.18 -8.55
C LEU A 68 -1.87 -1.85 -8.35
N TYR A 69 -2.62 -1.73 -9.45
CA TYR A 69 -4.05 -1.46 -9.40
C TYR A 69 -4.81 -2.52 -8.59
N SER A 70 -4.57 -3.81 -8.84
CA SER A 70 -5.21 -4.89 -8.06
C SER A 70 -4.80 -4.88 -6.59
N SER A 71 -3.58 -4.41 -6.28
CA SER A 71 -3.13 -4.27 -4.90
C SER A 71 -3.88 -3.13 -4.21
N LYS A 72 -4.05 -1.98 -4.88
CA LYS A 72 -4.86 -0.86 -4.37
C LYS A 72 -6.31 -1.27 -4.15
N GLU A 73 -6.91 -2.00 -5.10
CA GLU A 73 -8.27 -2.53 -4.96
C GLU A 73 -8.42 -3.38 -3.71
N ALA A 74 -7.46 -4.28 -3.42
CA ALA A 74 -7.52 -5.10 -2.21
C ALA A 74 -7.52 -4.28 -0.91
N PHE A 75 -6.86 -3.11 -0.89
CA PHE A 75 -6.85 -2.22 0.28
C PHE A 75 -8.13 -1.40 0.46
N THR A 76 -9.10 -1.48 -0.46
CA THR A 76 -10.43 -0.92 -0.24
C THR A 76 -11.22 -1.69 0.83
N ASP A 77 -10.85 -2.94 1.11
CA ASP A 77 -11.40 -3.69 2.25
C ASP A 77 -10.88 -3.08 3.57
N PRO A 78 -11.76 -2.67 4.48
CA PRO A 78 -11.35 -2.11 5.77
C PRO A 78 -10.50 -3.07 6.61
N LYS A 79 -10.59 -4.40 6.43
CA LYS A 79 -9.74 -5.36 7.15
C LYS A 79 -8.27 -5.22 6.77
N SER A 80 -7.99 -5.00 5.49
CA SER A 80 -6.63 -4.85 4.97
C SER A 80 -5.95 -3.62 5.57
N THR A 81 -6.60 -2.45 5.53
CA THR A 81 -6.05 -1.23 6.16
C THR A 81 -5.98 -1.35 7.68
N LYS A 82 -7.00 -1.94 8.32
CA LYS A 82 -7.04 -2.12 9.78
C LYS A 82 -5.86 -2.95 10.25
N SER A 83 -5.51 -4.01 9.54
CA SER A 83 -4.40 -4.90 9.91
C SER A 83 -3.07 -4.17 9.96
N VAL A 84 -2.82 -3.26 9.01
CA VAL A 84 -1.61 -2.42 9.01
C VAL A 84 -1.61 -1.42 10.15
N VAL A 85 -2.75 -0.77 10.42
CA VAL A 85 -2.88 0.22 11.50
C VAL A 85 -2.75 -0.42 12.88
N GLU A 86 -3.41 -1.55 13.11
CA GLU A 86 -3.35 -2.28 14.39
C GLU A 86 -1.96 -2.87 14.63
N TYR A 87 -1.26 -3.32 13.60
CA TYR A 87 0.12 -3.78 13.75
C TYR A 87 1.07 -2.65 14.22
N MET A 88 0.92 -1.44 13.68
CA MET A 88 1.68 -0.28 14.18
C MET A 88 1.34 0.05 15.63
N LYS A 89 0.05 0.03 16.01
CA LYS A 89 -0.36 0.27 17.41
C LYS A 89 0.25 -0.78 18.34
N HIS A 90 0.18 -2.06 17.94
CA HIS A 90 0.76 -3.16 18.70
C HIS A 90 2.26 -2.96 18.96
N ILE A 91 3.02 -2.54 17.94
CA ILE A 91 4.45 -2.23 18.09
C ILE A 91 4.67 -1.12 19.13
N LEU A 92 3.90 -0.04 19.05
CA LEU A 92 4.04 1.10 19.96
C LEU A 92 3.64 0.77 21.41
N GLU A 93 2.69 -0.14 21.60
CA GLU A 93 2.26 -0.61 22.92
C GLU A 93 3.24 -1.62 23.52
N SER A 94 4.00 -2.34 22.68
CA SER A 94 4.90 -3.41 23.13
C SER A 94 6.17 -2.93 23.86
N GLU A 95 6.66 -1.74 23.56
CA GLU A 95 7.93 -1.22 24.09
C GLU A 95 7.86 0.27 24.43
N THR A 96 8.28 0.65 25.64
CA THR A 96 8.39 2.07 26.04
C THR A 96 9.45 2.84 25.26
N LYS A 97 10.45 2.13 24.73
CA LYS A 97 11.50 2.68 23.87
C LYS A 97 11.71 1.77 22.66
N LEU A 98 11.30 2.25 21.50
CA LEU A 98 11.43 1.52 20.24
C LEU A 98 12.88 1.21 19.90
N SER A 99 13.15 -0.09 19.67
CA SER A 99 14.36 -0.55 19.01
C SER A 99 14.42 -0.11 17.53
N PRO A 100 15.61 -0.04 16.91
CA PRO A 100 15.73 0.29 15.48
C PRO A 100 14.90 -0.63 14.58
N HIS A 101 14.84 -1.92 14.90
CA HIS A 101 14.04 -2.90 14.17
C HIS A 101 12.53 -2.58 14.22
N LYS A 102 12.01 -2.22 15.40
CA LYS A 102 10.60 -1.82 15.57
C LYS A 102 10.30 -0.50 14.84
N CYS A 103 11.28 0.41 14.77
CA CYS A 103 11.17 1.61 13.94
C CYS A 103 11.07 1.27 12.44
N ASP A 104 11.85 0.31 11.95
CA ASP A 104 11.77 -0.14 10.56
C ASP A 104 10.43 -0.80 10.26
N GLN A 105 9.87 -1.58 11.19
CA GLN A 105 8.53 -2.16 11.06
C GLN A 105 7.45 -1.06 10.90
N ILE A 106 7.47 -0.03 11.76
CA ILE A 106 6.54 1.12 11.64
C ILE A 106 6.73 1.84 10.30
N ASN A 107 7.97 2.11 9.89
CA ASN A 107 8.22 2.81 8.64
C ASN A 107 7.77 1.99 7.41
N ASN A 108 7.90 0.66 7.45
CA ASN A 108 7.38 -0.22 6.41
C ASN A 108 5.84 -0.18 6.32
N CYS A 109 5.13 -0.09 7.44
CA CYS A 109 3.68 0.10 7.44
C CYS A 109 3.28 1.43 6.79
N LEU A 110 3.94 2.53 7.17
CA LEU A 110 3.69 3.85 6.59
C LEU A 110 4.02 3.88 5.09
N LEU A 111 5.12 3.24 4.70
CA LEU A 111 5.55 3.15 3.30
C LEU A 111 4.57 2.31 2.47
N LEU A 112 4.01 1.25 3.03
CA LEU A 112 2.96 0.46 2.38
C LEU A 112 1.72 1.31 2.12
N LEU A 113 1.21 2.02 3.14
CA LEU A 113 0.07 2.92 2.99
C LEU A 113 0.35 4.01 1.95
N ARG A 114 1.55 4.60 2.00
CA ARG A 114 1.99 5.62 1.04
C ARG A 114 1.99 5.07 -0.38
N ASN A 115 2.57 3.88 -0.59
CA ASN A 115 2.61 3.24 -1.89
C ASN A 115 1.20 2.97 -2.42
N ILE A 116 0.32 2.42 -1.59
CA ILE A 116 -1.08 2.13 -1.96
C ILE A 116 -1.83 3.40 -2.39
N LEU A 117 -1.70 4.50 -1.64
CA LEU A 117 -2.34 5.76 -1.99
C LEU A 117 -1.73 6.40 -3.24
N HIS A 118 -0.43 6.20 -3.50
CA HIS A 118 0.26 6.72 -4.69
C HIS A 118 -0.19 6.04 -6.00
N ILE A 119 -0.74 4.83 -5.94
CA ILE A 119 -1.12 4.09 -7.16
C ILE A 119 -2.26 4.83 -7.88
N PRO A 120 -2.10 5.18 -9.16
CA PRO A 120 -3.12 5.92 -9.90
C PRO A 120 -4.34 5.04 -10.15
N GLU A 121 -5.52 5.65 -10.06
CA GLU A 121 -6.79 5.00 -10.43
C GLU A 121 -7.13 5.19 -11.90
N THR A 122 -6.61 6.27 -12.48
CA THR A 122 -7.03 6.79 -13.79
C THR A 122 -6.17 6.21 -14.92
N HIS A 123 -6.23 4.90 -15.12
CA HIS A 123 -5.78 4.28 -16.37
C HIS A 123 -6.67 3.14 -16.90
N ALA A 124 -7.69 2.71 -16.15
CA ALA A 124 -8.68 1.75 -16.66
C ALA A 124 -9.59 2.34 -17.77
N ASN A 125 -9.71 3.68 -17.83
CA ASN A 125 -10.58 4.35 -18.80
C ASN A 125 -10.03 4.42 -20.23
N PHE A 126 -8.77 4.01 -20.48
CA PHE A 126 -8.25 3.94 -21.86
C PHE A 126 -8.67 2.68 -22.62
N LEU A 127 -9.37 1.73 -21.98
CA LEU A 127 -9.76 0.47 -22.63
C LEU A 127 -11.24 0.08 -22.49
N MET A 128 -12.08 0.84 -21.77
CA MET A 128 -13.48 0.44 -21.63
C MET A 128 -14.45 1.61 -21.39
N PRO A 129 -14.79 2.41 -22.43
CA PRO A 129 -15.90 3.36 -22.36
C PRO A 129 -17.23 2.64 -22.67
N MET A 130 -17.54 1.51 -22.04
CA MET A 130 -18.81 0.81 -22.30
C MET A 130 -19.19 -0.05 -21.11
N LEU A 131 -19.92 0.52 -20.15
CA LEU A 131 -20.80 -0.12 -19.14
C LEU A 131 -20.71 0.62 -17.80
N GLN A 132 -21.19 1.87 -17.75
CA GLN A 132 -21.64 2.45 -16.49
C GLN A 132 -23.10 2.85 -16.63
N SER A 133 -23.96 1.85 -16.53
CA SER A 133 -25.36 2.03 -16.18
C SER A 133 -25.49 2.25 -14.67
N SER A 134 -26.49 3.04 -14.29
CA SER A 134 -27.06 3.25 -12.95
C SER A 134 -26.26 4.09 -11.91
N GLY A 135 -26.57 5.39 -11.87
CA GLY A 135 -27.18 6.03 -10.70
C GLY A 135 -26.35 6.34 -9.44
N SER A 136 -25.15 5.81 -9.27
CA SER A 136 -24.24 6.18 -8.19
C SER A 136 -22.87 6.51 -8.76
N HIS A 137 -22.35 7.71 -8.51
CA HIS A 137 -20.94 7.96 -8.74
C HIS A 137 -20.14 6.97 -7.88
N PRO A 138 -19.35 6.04 -8.47
CA PRO A 138 -18.54 5.13 -7.67
C PRO A 138 -17.56 5.96 -6.85
N ILE A 139 -17.55 5.74 -5.53
CA ILE A 139 -16.54 6.35 -4.65
C ILE A 139 -15.17 5.87 -5.13
N SER A 140 -14.22 6.78 -5.33
CA SER A 140 -12.85 6.43 -5.73
C SER A 140 -12.22 5.51 -4.69
N MET A 141 -11.33 4.60 -5.12
CA MET A 141 -10.64 3.69 -4.20
C MET A 141 -9.86 4.48 -3.14
N GLN A 142 -9.29 5.63 -3.52
CA GLN A 142 -8.58 6.59 -2.70
C GLN A 142 -9.47 7.04 -1.55
N ASN A 143 -10.69 7.48 -1.85
CA ASN A 143 -11.61 7.97 -0.83
C ASN A 143 -12.06 6.84 0.09
N THR A 144 -12.30 5.64 -0.43
CA THR A 144 -12.62 4.46 0.39
C THR A 144 -11.47 4.11 1.33
N ILE A 145 -10.23 4.08 0.84
CA ILE A 145 -9.04 3.77 1.65
C ILE A 145 -8.82 4.85 2.71
N LEU A 146 -8.87 6.14 2.33
CA LEU A 146 -8.74 7.26 3.27
C LEU A 146 -9.81 7.19 4.36
N TRP A 147 -11.07 6.95 3.98
CA TRP A 147 -12.18 6.79 4.91
C TRP A 147 -11.93 5.67 5.93
N ASN A 148 -11.50 4.49 5.46
CA ASN A 148 -11.15 3.37 6.32
C ASN A 148 -10.04 3.76 7.32
N LEU A 149 -8.99 4.42 6.83
CA LEU A 149 -7.85 4.83 7.66
C LEU A 149 -8.25 5.84 8.75
N PHE A 150 -9.13 6.81 8.44
CA PHE A 150 -9.65 7.76 9.43
C PHE A 150 -10.52 7.06 10.47
N ILE A 151 -11.40 6.13 10.08
CA ILE A 151 -12.17 5.32 11.03
C ILE A 151 -11.22 4.56 11.99
N GLN A 152 -10.08 4.10 11.48
CA GLN A 152 -9.08 3.35 12.24
C GLN A 152 -8.13 4.24 13.06
N SER A 153 -8.35 5.56 13.06
CA SER A 153 -7.57 6.58 13.78
C SER A 153 -6.10 6.68 13.35
N ILE A 154 -5.83 6.59 12.03
CA ILE A 154 -4.48 6.81 11.49
C ILE A 154 -3.93 8.20 11.86
N ASP A 155 -4.81 9.20 11.92
CA ASP A 155 -4.50 10.59 12.22
C ASP A 155 -3.92 10.74 13.63
N LYS A 156 -4.54 10.11 14.62
CA LYS A 156 -4.05 10.09 16.01
C LYS A 156 -2.73 9.33 16.12
N LEU A 157 -2.61 8.21 15.41
CA LEU A 157 -1.39 7.42 15.37
C LEU A 157 -0.23 8.23 14.78
N MET A 158 -0.46 8.94 13.68
CA MET A 158 0.52 9.82 13.05
C MET A 158 0.92 10.98 13.97
N LEU A 159 -0.04 11.64 14.61
CA LEU A 159 0.26 12.69 15.59
C LEU A 159 1.15 12.17 16.72
N TYR A 160 0.85 10.98 17.25
CA TYR A 160 1.67 10.34 18.27
C TYR A 160 3.10 10.04 17.76
N LEU A 161 3.24 9.48 16.56
CA LEU A 161 4.54 9.21 15.94
C LEU A 161 5.42 10.47 15.79
N MET A 162 4.82 11.65 15.62
CA MET A 162 5.56 12.93 15.59
C MET A 162 6.10 13.36 16.95
N THR A 163 5.54 12.85 18.05
CA THR A 163 6.03 13.12 19.41
C THR A 163 7.19 12.20 19.81
N CYS A 164 7.39 11.10 19.10
CA CYS A 164 8.42 10.12 19.41
C CYS A 164 9.84 10.70 19.19
N PRO A 165 10.83 10.31 20.02
CA PRO A 165 12.24 10.67 19.80
C PRO A 165 12.77 10.26 18.42
N GLN A 166 12.28 9.13 17.89
CA GLN A 166 12.70 8.51 16.63
C GLN A 166 11.99 9.09 15.40
N ARG A 167 11.19 10.17 15.53
CA ARG A 167 10.38 10.75 14.43
C ARG A 167 11.13 11.02 13.12
N ALA A 168 12.45 11.26 13.20
CA ALA A 168 13.28 11.47 12.02
C ALA A 168 13.33 10.24 11.09
N LEU A 169 13.09 9.03 11.60
CA LEU A 169 13.15 7.78 10.82
C LEU A 169 11.97 7.61 9.85
N TRP A 170 10.83 8.25 10.13
CA TRP A 170 9.61 8.11 9.32
C TRP A 170 9.01 9.45 8.89
N GLY A 171 9.59 10.58 9.32
CA GLY A 171 9.07 11.91 9.01
C GLY A 171 8.87 12.17 7.51
N VAL A 172 9.82 11.73 6.66
CA VAL A 172 9.69 11.84 5.20
C VAL A 172 8.52 11.01 4.67
N THR A 173 8.43 9.74 5.08
CA THR A 173 7.35 8.84 4.68
C THR A 173 5.98 9.39 5.09
N MET A 174 5.88 9.97 6.29
CA MET A 174 4.65 10.60 6.78
C MET A 174 4.25 11.81 5.95
N VAL A 175 5.19 12.70 5.61
CA VAL A 175 4.89 13.87 4.76
C VAL A 175 4.41 13.42 3.39
N GLN A 176 5.06 12.41 2.80
CA GLN A 176 4.62 11.83 1.53
C GLN A 176 3.22 11.21 1.63
N LEU A 177 2.92 10.53 2.74
CA LEU A 177 1.60 9.94 2.98
C LEU A 177 0.51 10.99 3.09
N ILE A 178 0.76 12.10 3.79
CA ILE A 178 -0.21 13.22 3.95
C ILE A 178 -0.47 13.94 2.62
N ALA A 179 0.52 13.99 1.74
CA ALA A 179 0.43 14.70 0.47
C ALA A 179 -0.41 13.96 -0.60
N LEU A 180 -0.77 12.70 -0.37
CA LEU A 180 -1.53 11.83 -1.28
C LEU A 180 -3.01 11.76 -0.89
#